data_AF-A0A6N7L0E3-F1
#
_entry.id   AF-A0A6N7L0E3-F1
#
_cell.length_a   1.000
_cell.length_b   1.000
_cell.length_c   1.000
_cell.angle_alpha   90.00
_cell.angle_beta   90.00
_cell.angle_gamma   90.00
#
_symmetry.space_group_name_H-M   'P 1'
#
loop_
_entity.id
_entity.type
_entity.pdbx_description
1 polymer ?
#
loop_
_entity_poly.entity_id
_entity_poly.type
_entity_poly.pdbx_seq_one_letter_code
_entity_poly.pdbx_strand_id
1 'polypeptide(L)' 'MSALDFEVIDSPDSSLNKTSVLVTGPNDALLVDAGFTRSDGRRLAERIRATGKRLTTVFVSHGD' A
#
# COMPACT_ATOMS: atom_id res chain seq x y z
N MET A 1 23.10 5.16 3.33
CA MET A 1 21.63 5.10 3.50
C MET A 1 21.09 4.11 2.49
N SER A 2 20.25 3.15 2.89
CA SER A 2 19.51 2.37 1.91
C SER A 2 18.43 3.29 1.31
N ALA A 3 18.33 3.35 -0.02
CA ALA A 3 17.22 4.04 -0.66
C ALA A 3 15.91 3.30 -0.33
N LEU A 4 14.83 4.06 -0.18
CA LEU A 4 13.47 3.55 -0.09
C LEU A 4 12.78 3.85 -1.41
N ASP A 5 12.00 2.88 -1.91
CA ASP A 5 11.14 3.07 -3.06
C ASP A 5 9.71 3.34 -2.61
N PHE A 6 9.03 4.27 -3.28
CA PHE A 6 7.67 4.69 -2.97
C PHE A 6 6.79 4.52 -4.21
N GLU A 7 5.77 3.67 -4.08
CA GLU A 7 4.73 3.51 -5.11
C GLU A 7 3.43 4.14 -4.61
N VAL A 8 2.97 5.16 -5.32
CA VAL A 8 1.69 5.84 -5.04
C VAL A 8 0.59 5.17 -5.85
N ILE A 9 -0.49 4.79 -5.18
CA ILE A 9 -1.59 4.01 -5.76
C ILE A 9 -2.88 4.73 -5.48
N ASP A 10 -3.37 5.45 -6.49
CA ASP A 10 -4.65 6.16 -6.41
C ASP A 10 -5.82 5.25 -6.78
N SER A 11 -6.87 5.33 -5.97
CA SER A 11 -8.11 4.60 -6.18
C SER A 11 -9.08 5.43 -7.04
N PRO A 12 -9.97 4.79 -7.79
CA PRO A 12 -11.00 5.52 -8.55
C PRO A 12 -12.04 6.16 -7.64
N ASP A 13 -12.90 7.01 -8.22
CA ASP A 13 -13.99 7.68 -7.51
C ASP A 13 -14.97 6.71 -6.82
N SER A 14 -15.17 5.53 -7.40
CA SER A 14 -15.95 4.44 -6.78
C SER A 14 -15.36 3.92 -5.46
N SER A 15 -14.15 4.35 -5.11
CA SER A 15 -13.44 4.08 -3.86
C SER A 15 -12.99 5.39 -3.18
N LEU A 16 -13.82 6.43 -3.27
CA LEU A 16 -13.64 7.73 -2.61
C LEU A 16 -12.31 8.44 -2.93
N ASN A 17 -11.71 8.13 -4.08
CA ASN A 17 -10.42 8.68 -4.51
C ASN A 17 -9.32 8.55 -3.43
N LYS A 18 -9.34 7.47 -2.64
CA LYS A 18 -8.32 7.22 -1.60
C LYS A 18 -6.96 6.92 -2.24
N THR A 19 -5.90 7.38 -1.60
CA THR A 19 -4.52 7.08 -1.98
C THR A 19 -3.89 6.12 -0.99
N SER A 20 -3.24 5.09 -1.49
CA SER A 20 -2.37 4.20 -0.73
C SER A 20 -0.91 4.39 -1.16
N VAL A 21 0.03 4.22 -0.23
CA VAL A 21 1.47 4.25 -0.55
C VAL A 21 2.13 2.95 -0.12
N LEU A 22 2.73 2.25 -1.07
CA LEU A 22 3.60 1.11 -0.79
C LEU A 22 5.04 1.60 -0.68
N VAL A 23 5.58 1.54 0.52
CA VAL A 23 6.98 1.89 0.82
C VAL A 23 7.78 0.60 0.92
N THR A 24 8.89 0.50 0.20
CA THR A 24 9.73 -0.70 0.23
C THR A 24 11.21 -0.40 0.46
N GLY A 25 11.85 -1.24 1.26
CA GLY A 25 13.30 -1.30 1.43
C GLY A 25 13.88 -2.56 0.76
N PRO A 26 15.12 -2.95 1.05
CA PRO A 26 15.74 -4.13 0.43
C PRO A 26 14.98 -5.44 0.67
N ASN A 27 14.44 -5.64 1.89
CA ASN A 27 13.80 -6.89 2.30
C ASN A 27 12.35 -6.74 2.76
N ASP A 28 11.99 -5.55 3.24
CA ASP A 28 10.71 -5.30 3.92
C ASP A 28 9.85 -4.28 3.18
N ALA A 29 8.55 -4.33 3.43
CA ALA A 29 7.53 -3.44 2.90
C ALA A 29 6.60 -2.90 4.00
N LEU A 30 6.14 -1.67 3.82
CA LEU A 30 5.14 -0.97 4.62
C LEU A 30 4.03 -0.49 3.67
N LEU A 31 2.77 -0.77 4.01
CA LEU A 31 1.62 -0.17 3.35
C LEU A 31 1.09 0.98 4.21
N VAL A 32 0.92 2.16 3.61
CA VAL A 32 0.21 3.30 4.20
C VAL A 32 -1.17 3.39 3.55
N ASP A 33 -2.21 3.26 4.37
CA ASP A 33 -3.63 3.23 4.03
C ASP A 33 -4.04 2.09 3.07
N ALA A 34 -5.18 1.44 3.34
CA ALA A 34 -5.56 0.17 2.69
C ALA A 34 -6.71 0.29 1.67
N GLY A 35 -6.99 1.50 1.18
CA GLY A 35 -8.16 1.79 0.35
C GLY A 35 -9.49 1.70 1.11
N PHE A 36 -10.61 1.83 0.41
CA PHE A 36 -11.94 1.86 1.02
C PHE A 36 -12.71 0.53 0.89
N THR A 37 -12.53 -0.18 -0.23
CA THR A 37 -13.27 -1.42 -0.52
C THR A 37 -12.41 -2.67 -0.37
N ARG A 38 -13.06 -3.82 -0.21
CA ARG A 38 -12.37 -5.13 -0.21
C ARG A 38 -11.62 -5.39 -1.52
N SER A 39 -12.12 -4.90 -2.65
CA SER A 39 -11.44 -5.01 -3.96
C SER A 39 -10.12 -4.24 -3.99
N ASP A 40 -10.08 -3.05 -3.36
CA ASP A 40 -8.85 -2.26 -3.28
C ASP A 40 -7.82 -2.97 -2.43
N GLY A 41 -8.23 -3.45 -1.25
CA GLY A 41 -7.36 -4.25 -0.38
C GLY A 41 -6.77 -5.48 -1.08
N ARG A 42 -7.55 -6.16 -1.93
CA ARG A 42 -7.05 -7.29 -2.73
C ARG A 42 -6.00 -6.85 -3.77
N ARG A 43 -6.25 -5.75 -4.48
CA ARG A 43 -5.29 -5.18 -5.44
C ARG A 43 -3.99 -4.76 -4.76
N LEU A 44 -4.06 -4.16 -3.58
CA LEU A 44 -2.89 -3.79 -2.78
C LEU A 44 -2.13 -5.03 -2.30
N ALA A 45 -2.83 -6.07 -1.83
CA ALA A 45 -2.20 -7.32 -1.43
C ALA A 45 -1.47 -8.03 -2.59
N GLU A 46 -2.03 -7.98 -3.80
CA GLU A 46 -1.38 -8.50 -5.01
C GLU A 46 -0.10 -7.71 -5.34
N ARG A 47 -0.14 -6.37 -5.26
CA ARG A 47 1.05 -5.53 -5.46
C ARG A 47 2.14 -5.82 -4.44
N ILE A 48 1.78 -5.92 -3.16
CA ILE A 48 2.73 -6.29 -2.09
C ILE A 48 3.35 -7.66 -2.37
N ARG A 49 2.56 -8.67 -2.73
CA ARG A 49 3.07 -10.00 -3.09
C ARG A 49 4.03 -9.96 -4.28
N ALA A 50 3.72 -9.14 -5.30
CA ALA A 50 4.57 -9.00 -6.48
C ALA A 50 5.96 -8.43 -6.17
N THR A 51 6.13 -7.71 -5.06
CA THR A 51 7.45 -7.21 -4.64
C THR A 51 8.39 -8.31 -4.15
N GLY A 52 7.86 -9.46 -3.70
CA GLY A 52 8.62 -10.50 -3.01
C GLY A 52 9.16 -10.10 -1.63
N LYS A 53 8.85 -8.88 -1.15
CA LYS A 53 9.32 -8.35 0.14
C LYS A 53 8.37 -8.74 1.26
N ARG A 54 8.89 -8.79 2.49
CA ARG A 54 8.10 -9.09 3.68
C ARG A 54 7.31 -7.85 4.10
N LEU A 55 5.97 -7.92 4.04
CA LEU A 55 5.12 -6.89 4.63
C LEU A 55 5.24 -6.95 6.16
N THR A 56 5.68 -5.86 6.76
CA THR A 56 5.88 -5.77 8.22
C THR A 56 4.77 -5.01 8.92
N THR A 57 4.24 -3.99 8.25
CA THR A 57 3.32 -3.02 8.84
C THR A 57 2.28 -2.58 7.81
N VAL A 58 1.04 -2.45 8.27
CA VAL A 58 0.01 -1.64 7.62
C VAL A 58 -0.26 -0.46 8.55
N PHE A 59 0.05 0.75 8.10
CA PHE A 59 -0.16 1.98 8.84
C PHE A 59 -1.42 2.66 8.32
N VAL A 60 -2.40 2.89 9.20
CA VAL A 60 -3.62 3.64 8.90
C VAL A 60 -3.44 5.04 9.45
N SER A 61 -3.43 6.03 8.57
CA SER A 61 -3.17 7.42 8.95
C SER A 61 -4.28 8.02 9.83
N HIS A 62 -5.53 7.66 9.54
CA HIS A 62 -6.74 8.07 10.25
C HIS A 62 -7.93 7.18 9.84
N GLY A 63 -9.04 7.25 10.58
CA GLY A 63 -10.30 6.63 10.18
C GLY A 63 -11.03 7.47 9.14
N ASP A 64 -11.82 6.79 8.30
CA ASP A 64 -12.73 7.43 7.34
C ASP A 64 -13.94 8.10 8.01
#